data_AF-A0A933LH10-F1
#
_entry.id   AF-A0A933LH10-F1
#
_cell.length_a   1.000
_cell.length_b   1.000
_cell.length_c   1.000
_cell.angle_alpha   90.00
_cell.angle_beta   90.00
_cell.angle_gamma   90.00
#
_symmetry.space_group_name_H-M   'P 1'
#
loop_
_entity.id
_entity.type
_entity.pdbx_description
1 polymer ?
#
loop_
_entity_poly.entity_id
_entity_poly.type
_entity_poly.pdbx_seq_one_letter_code
_entity_poly.pdbx_strand_id
1 'polypeptide(L)'
;MTKIVVVGGFLVAFAAGLVVGTAPRPQVASVAPKPISRGGWLAAELDLTPAQREQLDQIWSDTAARGGRDRDDRRRHLFRERDEAIAALIRPEDKPRYEEILKSHADQMAAMDREWRSAFETSVERTKQILTADQRMKYEEVLRRHQSERGPRDWRRSGGREHDGGKRHERSSATRPGGER
;
A
#
# COMPACT_ATOMS: atom_id res chain seq x y z
N MET A 1 -6.33 -33.18 -25.93
CA MET A 1 -7.56 -33.48 -25.16
C MET A 1 -7.69 -32.68 -23.86
N THR A 2 -6.60 -32.18 -23.24
CA THR A 2 -6.64 -31.35 -22.02
C THR A 2 -7.25 -29.94 -22.19
N LYS A 3 -7.20 -29.34 -23.39
CA LYS A 3 -7.76 -28.00 -23.64
C LYS A 3 -9.30 -27.96 -23.61
N ILE A 4 -9.97 -29.07 -23.94
CA ILE A 4 -11.44 -29.16 -23.95
C ILE A 4 -11.99 -29.25 -22.52
N VAL A 5 -11.26 -29.90 -21.61
CA VAL A 5 -11.62 -30.02 -20.19
C VAL A 5 -11.55 -28.66 -19.47
N VAL A 6 -10.56 -27.82 -19.82
CA VAL A 6 -10.42 -26.48 -19.21
C VAL A 6 -11.50 -25.51 -19.70
N VAL A 7 -11.87 -25.56 -20.99
CA VAL A 7 -12.96 -24.72 -21.53
C VAL A 7 -14.34 -25.17 -21.01
N GLY A 8 -14.56 -26.49 -20.88
CA GLY A 8 -15.78 -27.03 -20.28
C GLY A 8 -15.95 -26.65 -18.80
N GLY A 9 -14.87 -26.69 -18.01
CA GLY A 9 -14.89 -26.27 -16.61
C GLY A 9 -15.17 -24.78 -16.43
N PHE A 10 -14.65 -23.93 -17.32
CA PHE A 10 -14.88 -22.48 -17.26
C PHE A 10 -16.33 -22.10 -17.62
N LEU A 11 -16.95 -22.81 -18.56
CA LEU A 11 -18.35 -22.56 -18.97
C LEU A 11 -19.37 -23.00 -17.90
N VAL A 12 -19.08 -24.06 -17.14
CA VAL A 12 -19.94 -24.49 -16.01
C VAL A 12 -19.84 -23.52 -14.84
N ALA A 13 -18.67 -22.94 -14.57
CA ALA A 13 -18.51 -21.89 -13.55
C ALA A 13 -19.16 -20.55 -13.94
N PHE A 14 -19.23 -20.24 -15.24
CA PHE A 14 -19.87 -19.02 -15.73
C PHE A 14 -21.41 -19.12 -15.78
N ALA A 15 -21.97 -20.31 -15.99
CA ALA A 15 -23.42 -20.53 -16.01
C ALA A 15 -24.07 -20.50 -14.61
N ALA A 16 -23.32 -20.79 -13.53
CA ALA A 16 -23.80 -20.66 -12.16
C ALA A 16 -23.86 -19.20 -11.66
N GLY A 17 -23.17 -18.26 -12.33
CA GLY A 17 -23.10 -16.84 -11.95
C GLY A 17 -24.17 -15.94 -12.57
N LEU A 18 -25.05 -16.45 -13.44
CA LEU A 18 -25.94 -15.62 -14.28
C LEU A 18 -27.44 -15.73 -13.94
N VAL A 19 -27.80 -16.37 -12.82
CA VAL A 19 -29.22 -16.58 -12.42
C VAL A 19 -29.68 -15.69 -11.24
N VAL A 20 -28.79 -14.94 -10.58
CA VAL A 20 -29.17 -14.03 -9.46
C VAL A 20 -29.33 -12.59 -9.96
N GLY A 21 -30.17 -12.38 -10.98
CA GLY A 21 -30.17 -11.15 -11.76
C GLY A 21 -31.52 -10.51 -12.06
N THR A 22 -32.63 -10.89 -11.43
CA THR A 22 -33.93 -10.23 -11.67
C THR A 22 -34.82 -10.23 -10.43
N ALA A 23 -34.54 -9.36 -9.45
CA ALA A 23 -35.52 -8.96 -8.45
C ALA A 23 -35.65 -7.42 -8.45
N PRO A 24 -36.86 -6.86 -8.56
CA PRO A 24 -37.06 -5.42 -8.57
C PRO A 24 -36.78 -4.83 -7.17
N ARG A 25 -35.98 -3.78 -7.15
CA ARG A 25 -35.49 -3.09 -5.96
C ARG A 25 -36.59 -2.20 -5.37
N PRO A 26 -37.04 -2.39 -4.12
CA PRO A 26 -37.82 -1.36 -3.44
C PRO A 26 -36.90 -0.20 -3.08
N GLN A 27 -37.30 1.01 -3.49
CA GLN A 27 -36.67 2.26 -3.07
C GLN A 27 -36.98 2.48 -1.59
N VAL A 28 -35.96 2.47 -0.74
CA VAL A 28 -36.04 2.98 0.63
C VAL A 28 -34.87 3.92 0.89
N ALA A 29 -35.20 4.93 1.69
CA ALA A 29 -34.59 6.24 1.78
C ALA A 29 -33.09 6.26 2.09
N SER A 30 -32.47 7.31 1.56
CA SER A 30 -31.13 7.82 1.85
C SER A 30 -30.81 7.81 3.35
N VAL A 31 -29.76 7.08 3.72
CA VAL A 31 -29.05 7.24 4.99
C VAL A 31 -27.56 7.36 4.66
N ALA A 32 -26.93 8.35 5.31
CA ALA A 32 -25.58 8.88 5.09
C ALA A 32 -24.47 7.84 4.77
N PRO A 33 -23.43 8.25 4.00
CA PRO A 33 -22.33 7.35 3.65
C PRO A 33 -21.51 6.99 4.91
N LYS A 34 -21.73 5.78 5.44
CA LYS A 34 -20.84 5.17 6.41
C LYS A 34 -19.46 4.92 5.77
N PRO A 35 -18.35 5.12 6.50
CA PRO A 35 -17.01 4.83 5.99
C PRO A 35 -16.96 3.36 5.58
N ILE A 36 -16.50 3.11 4.37
CA ILE A 36 -16.36 1.76 3.80
C ILE A 36 -15.23 1.06 4.58
N SER A 37 -15.60 0.39 5.68
CA SER A 37 -14.77 -0.62 6.32
C SER A 37 -14.39 -1.64 5.26
N ARG A 38 -13.10 -2.04 5.18
CA ARG A 38 -12.64 -3.08 4.26
C ARG A 38 -13.35 -4.43 4.47
N GLY A 39 -14.09 -4.62 5.57
CA GLY A 39 -14.98 -5.76 5.81
C GLY A 39 -16.32 -5.71 5.06
N GLY A 40 -16.69 -4.56 4.49
CA GLY A 40 -18.02 -4.35 3.89
C GLY A 40 -18.27 -5.11 2.58
N TRP A 41 -17.23 -5.44 1.82
CA TRP A 41 -17.40 -6.21 0.57
C TRP A 41 -17.79 -7.67 0.85
N LEU A 42 -17.15 -8.31 1.83
CA LEU A 42 -17.41 -9.71 2.19
C LEU A 42 -18.81 -9.90 2.79
N ALA A 43 -19.30 -8.91 3.54
CA ALA A 43 -20.62 -8.96 4.17
C ALA A 43 -21.79 -8.75 3.20
N ALA A 44 -21.54 -8.09 2.07
CA ALA A 44 -22.53 -7.88 1.01
C ALA A 44 -22.66 -9.11 0.10
N GLU A 45 -21.59 -9.88 -0.08
CA GLU A 45 -21.58 -11.08 -0.93
C GLU A 45 -22.18 -12.32 -0.23
N LEU A 46 -22.23 -12.34 1.11
CA LEU A 46 -22.63 -13.50 1.91
C LEU A 46 -24.04 -13.40 2.54
N ASP A 47 -24.84 -12.39 2.17
CA ASP A 47 -26.17 -12.12 2.74
C ASP A 47 -26.23 -12.21 4.28
N LEU A 48 -25.18 -11.69 4.93
CA LEU A 48 -25.06 -11.79 6.40
C LEU A 48 -26.18 -10.99 7.07
N THR A 49 -26.83 -11.64 8.06
CA THR A 49 -27.79 -10.95 8.94
C THR A 49 -27.12 -9.76 9.64
N PRO A 50 -27.88 -8.74 10.07
CA PRO A 50 -27.31 -7.57 10.74
C PRO A 50 -26.42 -7.92 11.94
N ALA A 51 -26.83 -8.92 12.74
CA ALA A 51 -26.06 -9.40 13.89
C ALA A 51 -24.74 -10.08 13.47
N GLN A 52 -24.76 -10.90 12.41
CA GLN A 52 -23.54 -11.52 11.88
C GLN A 52 -22.58 -10.50 11.29
N ARG A 53 -23.10 -9.46 10.65
CA ARG A 53 -22.29 -8.37 10.10
C ARG A 53 -21.57 -7.59 11.19
N GLU A 54 -22.25 -7.30 12.29
CA GLU A 54 -21.67 -6.62 13.46
C GLU A 54 -20.58 -7.47 14.12
N GLN A 55 -20.82 -8.78 14.28
CA GLN A 55 -19.80 -9.72 14.77
C GLN A 55 -18.58 -9.78 13.84
N LEU A 56 -18.80 -9.82 12.52
CA LEU A 56 -17.74 -9.87 11.53
C LEU A 56 -16.93 -8.56 11.51
N ASP A 57 -17.60 -7.40 11.51
CA ASP A 57 -16.93 -6.10 11.63
C ASP A 57 -16.14 -6.00 12.93
N GLN A 58 -16.63 -6.53 14.05
CA GLN A 58 -15.90 -6.55 15.31
C GLN A 58 -14.62 -7.41 15.23
N ILE A 59 -14.69 -8.60 14.61
CA ILE A 59 -13.54 -9.49 14.41
C ILE A 59 -12.49 -8.84 13.52
N TRP A 60 -12.90 -8.26 12.40
CA TRP A 60 -11.98 -7.65 11.44
C TRP A 60 -11.47 -6.29 11.89
N SER A 61 -12.26 -5.51 12.63
CA SER A 61 -11.80 -4.24 13.20
C SER A 61 -10.77 -4.45 14.29
N ASP A 62 -10.93 -5.44 15.18
CA ASP A 62 -9.91 -5.78 16.18
C ASP A 62 -8.63 -6.31 15.53
N THR A 63 -8.75 -7.13 14.48
CA THR A 63 -7.62 -7.61 13.68
C THR A 63 -6.91 -6.48 12.91
N ALA A 64 -7.68 -5.56 12.33
CA ALA A 64 -7.15 -4.42 11.59
C ALA A 64 -6.51 -3.38 12.53
N ALA A 65 -7.12 -3.14 13.69
CA ALA A 65 -6.63 -2.20 14.71
C ALA A 65 -5.31 -2.69 15.34
N ARG A 66 -5.17 -3.98 15.60
CA ARG A 66 -3.94 -4.56 16.18
C ARG A 66 -2.83 -4.83 15.16
N GLY A 67 -3.17 -4.91 13.86
CA GLY A 67 -2.30 -5.55 12.87
C GLY A 67 -1.54 -4.65 11.90
N GLY A 68 -1.93 -3.37 11.75
CA GLY A 68 -1.44 -2.54 10.65
C GLY A 68 -0.09 -1.85 10.93
N ARG A 69 -0.13 -0.77 11.71
CA ARG A 69 1.01 0.15 11.86
C ARG A 69 2.14 -0.45 12.69
N ASP A 70 1.82 -1.01 13.86
CA ASP A 70 2.83 -1.57 14.77
C ASP A 70 3.56 -2.78 14.16
N ARG A 71 2.85 -3.58 13.36
CA ARG A 71 3.44 -4.72 12.66
C ARG A 71 4.39 -4.27 11.55
N ASP A 72 4.00 -3.27 10.77
CA ASP A 72 4.85 -2.69 9.73
C ASP A 72 6.08 -1.99 10.33
N ASP A 73 5.93 -1.28 11.44
CA ASP A 73 7.03 -0.64 12.15
C ASP A 73 7.99 -1.68 12.74
N ARG A 74 7.46 -2.73 13.36
CA ARG A 74 8.26 -3.86 13.85
C ARG A 74 8.99 -4.57 12.72
N ARG A 75 8.33 -4.78 11.57
CA ARG A 75 8.97 -5.38 10.39
C ARG A 75 10.11 -4.51 9.87
N ARG A 76 9.89 -3.19 9.77
CA ARG A 76 10.92 -2.23 9.38
C ARG A 76 12.11 -2.24 10.34
N HIS A 77 11.84 -2.33 11.64
CA HIS A 77 12.89 -2.41 12.64
C HIS A 77 13.75 -3.68 12.48
N LEU A 78 13.12 -4.85 12.35
CA LEU A 78 13.82 -6.12 12.14
C LEU A 78 14.68 -6.12 10.86
N PHE A 79 14.21 -5.47 9.80
CA PHE A 79 15.03 -5.32 8.59
C PHE A 79 16.24 -4.42 8.79
N ARG A 80 16.10 -3.30 9.51
CA ARG A 80 17.25 -2.45 9.86
C ARG A 80 18.27 -3.21 10.71
N GLU A 81 17.82 -3.90 11.75
CA GLU A 81 18.71 -4.70 12.62
C GLU A 81 19.46 -5.77 11.82
N ARG A 82 18.76 -6.46 10.93
CA ARG A 82 19.39 -7.45 10.03
C ARG A 82 20.45 -6.79 9.15
N ASP A 83 20.13 -5.66 8.52
CA ASP A 83 21.03 -5.00 7.57
C ASP A 83 22.26 -4.41 8.29
N GLU A 84 22.09 -3.87 9.51
CA GLU A 84 23.17 -3.43 10.38
C GLU A 84 24.07 -4.60 10.83
N ALA A 85 23.47 -5.72 11.23
CA ALA A 85 24.22 -6.92 11.60
C ALA A 85 25.03 -7.46 10.41
N ILE A 86 24.45 -7.46 9.20
CA ILE A 86 25.18 -7.83 7.97
C ILE A 86 26.34 -6.87 7.73
N ALA A 87 26.11 -5.55 7.81
CA ALA A 87 27.14 -4.55 7.60
C ALA A 87 28.30 -4.66 8.61
N ALA A 88 28.02 -5.07 9.84
CA ALA A 88 29.03 -5.31 10.87
C ALA A 88 29.95 -6.51 10.57
N LEU A 89 29.47 -7.49 9.79
CA LEU A 89 30.28 -8.65 9.37
C LEU A 89 31.19 -8.35 8.16
N ILE A 90 31.03 -7.19 7.52
CA ILE A 90 31.79 -6.81 6.33
C ILE A 90 33.12 -6.19 6.75
N ARG A 91 34.20 -6.71 6.17
CA ARG A 91 35.56 -6.20 6.42
C ARG A 91 35.66 -4.73 5.95
N PRO A 92 36.41 -3.86 6.65
CA PRO A 92 36.50 -2.44 6.29
C PRO A 92 36.86 -2.18 4.83
N GLU A 93 37.75 -3.00 4.24
CA GLU A 93 38.18 -2.93 2.85
C GLU A 93 37.06 -3.22 1.83
N ASP A 94 36.04 -4.01 2.21
CA ASP A 94 34.93 -4.40 1.32
C ASP A 94 33.72 -3.45 1.43
N LYS A 95 33.72 -2.53 2.41
CA LYS A 95 32.60 -1.59 2.63
C LYS A 95 32.24 -0.74 1.40
N PRO A 96 33.20 -0.17 0.64
CA PRO A 96 32.87 0.63 -0.54
C PRO A 96 32.11 -0.19 -1.59
N ARG A 97 32.51 -1.45 -1.79
CA ARG A 97 31.84 -2.36 -2.73
C ARG A 97 30.43 -2.71 -2.26
N TYR A 98 30.23 -2.93 -0.96
CA TYR A 98 28.91 -3.17 -0.39
C TYR A 98 27.97 -1.96 -0.59
N GLU A 99 28.46 -0.75 -0.32
CA GLU A 99 27.70 0.49 -0.53
C GLU A 99 27.34 0.71 -2.01
N GLU A 100 28.25 0.36 -2.92
CA GLU A 100 28.00 0.39 -4.36
C GLU A 100 26.89 -0.60 -4.77
N ILE A 101 26.88 -1.82 -4.21
CA ILE A 101 25.81 -2.81 -4.46
C ILE A 101 24.46 -2.25 -3.97
N LEU A 102 24.41 -1.70 -2.76
CA LEU A 102 23.18 -1.11 -2.22
C LEU A 102 22.69 0.05 -3.09
N LYS A 103 23.61 0.90 -3.56
CA LYS A 103 23.31 2.01 -4.48
C LYS A 103 22.71 1.50 -5.78
N SER A 104 23.41 0.58 -6.44
CA SER A 104 22.99 0.01 -7.73
C SER A 104 21.61 -0.64 -7.64
N HIS A 105 21.36 -1.41 -6.57
CA HIS A 105 20.06 -2.02 -6.35
C HIS A 105 18.95 -0.96 -6.13
N ALA A 106 19.22 0.09 -5.36
CA ALA A 106 18.26 1.19 -5.17
C ALA A 106 17.94 1.90 -6.50
N ASP A 107 18.95 2.13 -7.34
CA ASP A 107 18.79 2.76 -8.65
C ASP A 107 17.99 1.88 -9.61
N GLN A 108 18.21 0.55 -9.60
CA GLN A 108 17.44 -0.43 -10.37
C GLN A 108 15.97 -0.46 -9.94
N MET A 109 15.71 -0.52 -8.62
CA MET A 109 14.36 -0.47 -8.09
C MET A 109 13.65 0.82 -8.52
N ALA A 110 14.33 1.97 -8.43
CA ALA A 110 13.78 3.25 -8.87
C ALA A 110 13.52 3.29 -10.38
N ALA A 111 14.34 2.64 -11.20
CA ALA A 111 14.13 2.52 -12.64
C ALA A 111 12.89 1.69 -12.97
N MET A 112 12.76 0.50 -12.38
CA MET A 112 11.56 -0.33 -12.51
C MET A 112 10.30 0.42 -12.08
N ASP A 113 10.38 1.18 -11.00
CA ASP A 113 9.28 2.00 -10.51
C ASP A 113 8.84 3.08 -11.52
N ARG A 114 9.79 3.67 -12.25
CA ARG A 114 9.49 4.63 -13.33
C ARG A 114 8.86 3.92 -14.53
N GLU A 115 9.37 2.76 -14.90
CA GLU A 115 8.82 1.94 -15.99
C GLU A 115 7.37 1.54 -15.70
N TRP A 116 7.09 1.05 -14.48
CA TRP A 116 5.73 0.70 -14.06
C TRP A 116 4.78 1.90 -14.08
N ARG A 117 5.23 3.08 -13.64
CA ARG A 117 4.43 4.32 -13.71
C ARG A 117 4.11 4.70 -15.16
N SER A 118 5.11 4.70 -16.04
CA SER A 118 4.93 5.02 -17.46
C SER A 118 4.03 4.00 -18.18
N ALA A 119 4.16 2.70 -17.88
CA ALA A 119 3.29 1.67 -18.41
C ALA A 119 1.83 1.83 -17.92
N PHE A 120 1.65 2.20 -16.65
CA PHE A 120 0.34 2.52 -16.09
C PHE A 120 -0.29 3.74 -16.78
N GLU A 121 0.44 4.85 -16.91
CA GLU A 121 -0.02 6.06 -17.60
C GLU A 121 -0.39 5.78 -19.06
N THR A 122 0.44 5.03 -19.78
CA THR A 122 0.16 4.62 -21.16
C THR A 122 -1.13 3.80 -21.24
N SER A 123 -1.34 2.89 -20.28
CA SER A 123 -2.56 2.07 -20.22
C SER A 123 -3.79 2.92 -19.93
N VAL A 124 -3.69 3.87 -18.99
CA VAL A 124 -4.74 4.85 -18.68
C VAL A 124 -5.14 5.65 -19.92
N GLU A 125 -4.16 6.14 -20.69
CA GLU A 125 -4.43 6.92 -21.91
C GLU A 125 -5.09 6.07 -23.00
N ARG A 126 -4.64 4.84 -23.23
CA ARG A 126 -5.31 3.90 -24.14
C ARG A 126 -6.73 3.58 -23.69
N THR A 127 -6.95 3.41 -22.40
CA THR A 127 -8.30 3.22 -21.85
C THR A 127 -9.17 4.45 -22.12
N LYS A 128 -8.68 5.67 -21.89
CA LYS A 128 -9.46 6.89 -22.20
C LYS A 128 -9.87 6.92 -23.67
N GLN A 129 -8.99 6.56 -24.61
CA GLN A 129 -9.28 6.61 -26.05
C GLN A 129 -10.51 5.78 -26.46
N ILE A 130 -10.79 4.66 -25.79
CA ILE A 130 -11.93 3.79 -26.12
C ILE A 130 -13.24 4.15 -25.38
N LEU A 131 -13.17 5.05 -24.39
CA LEU A 131 -14.33 5.43 -23.58
C LEU A 131 -15.10 6.60 -24.21
N THR A 132 -16.42 6.60 -24.03
CA THR A 132 -17.29 7.75 -24.32
C THR A 132 -17.04 8.90 -23.35
N ALA A 133 -17.51 10.11 -23.66
CA ALA A 133 -17.29 11.29 -22.82
C ALA A 133 -17.77 11.09 -21.36
N ASP A 134 -19.00 10.58 -21.18
CA ASP A 134 -19.56 10.32 -19.85
C ASP A 134 -18.80 9.23 -19.08
N GLN A 135 -18.27 8.23 -19.79
CA GLN A 135 -17.46 7.17 -19.20
C GLN A 135 -16.08 7.67 -18.77
N ARG A 136 -15.45 8.56 -19.55
CA ARG A 136 -14.17 9.19 -19.20
C ARG A 136 -14.28 9.99 -17.91
N MET A 137 -15.33 10.81 -17.77
CA MET A 137 -15.54 11.59 -16.54
C MET A 137 -15.65 10.69 -15.30
N LYS A 138 -16.43 9.60 -15.38
CA LYS A 138 -16.54 8.63 -14.28
C LYS A 138 -15.22 7.93 -13.98
N TYR A 139 -14.47 7.57 -15.02
CA TYR A 139 -13.18 6.90 -14.88
C TYR A 139 -12.12 7.80 -14.22
N GLU A 140 -12.06 9.07 -14.61
CA GLU A 140 -11.16 10.05 -14.00
C GLU A 140 -11.49 10.30 -12.53
N GLU A 141 -12.78 10.30 -12.18
CA GLU A 141 -13.21 10.42 -10.79
C GLU A 141 -12.75 9.25 -9.93
N VAL A 142 -12.86 8.02 -10.47
CA VAL A 142 -12.36 6.81 -9.81
C VAL A 142 -10.84 6.86 -9.63
N LEU A 143 -10.10 7.29 -10.65
CA LEU A 143 -8.63 7.46 -10.55
C LEU A 143 -8.25 8.49 -9.50
N ARG A 144 -8.93 9.65 -9.47
CA ARG A 144 -8.69 10.72 -8.50
C ARG A 144 -8.92 10.25 -7.07
N ARG A 145 -10.02 9.52 -6.83
CA ARG A 145 -10.31 8.92 -5.52
C ARG A 145 -9.22 7.95 -5.09
N HIS A 146 -8.81 7.03 -5.97
CA HIS A 146 -7.75 6.07 -5.64
C HIS A 146 -6.38 6.71 -5.42
N GLN A 147 -6.07 7.83 -6.06
CA GLN A 147 -4.84 8.59 -5.78
C GLN A 147 -4.88 9.24 -4.40
N SER A 148 -6.02 9.83 -4.00
CA SER A 148 -6.18 10.44 -2.68
C SER A 148 -6.11 9.41 -1.53
N GLU A 149 -6.68 8.22 -1.72
CA GLU A 149 -6.69 7.15 -0.71
C GLU A 149 -5.34 6.45 -0.53
N ARG A 150 -4.47 6.48 -1.56
CA ARG A 150 -3.14 5.85 -1.49
C ARG A 150 -2.11 6.71 -0.77
N GLY A 151 -2.43 7.97 -0.47
CA GLY A 151 -1.49 8.95 0.11
C GLY A 151 -0.22 9.11 -0.73
N PRO A 152 0.68 10.03 -0.36
CA PRO A 152 2.04 9.98 -0.86
C PRO A 152 2.61 8.65 -0.40
N ARG A 153 2.72 7.66 -1.31
CA ARG A 153 3.51 6.46 -1.05
C ARG A 153 4.93 6.94 -0.87
N ASP A 154 5.30 7.16 0.38
CA ASP A 154 6.64 7.54 0.78
C ASP A 154 7.54 6.31 0.67
N TRP A 155 7.77 5.89 -0.58
CA TRP A 155 8.70 4.82 -0.92
C TRP A 155 10.12 5.18 -0.47
N ARG A 156 10.41 6.48 -0.31
CA ARG A 156 11.65 6.98 0.30
C ARG A 156 11.80 6.62 1.77
N ARG A 157 10.73 6.25 2.48
CA ARG A 157 10.81 5.78 3.89
C ARG A 157 11.02 4.28 4.03
N SER A 158 10.95 3.51 2.93
CA SER A 158 11.15 2.05 2.95
C SER A 158 12.38 1.57 2.18
N GLY A 159 13.00 2.42 1.37
CA GLY A 159 14.32 2.18 0.79
C GLY A 159 15.35 3.00 1.55
N GLY A 160 16.16 2.33 2.38
CA GLY A 160 17.15 2.97 3.24
C GLY A 160 18.01 4.00 2.50
N ARG A 161 18.03 5.21 3.04
CA ARG A 161 19.13 6.18 3.02
C ARG A 161 18.74 7.41 3.82
N GLU A 162 19.34 7.54 5.00
CA GLU A 162 20.00 8.78 5.40
C GLU A 162 20.98 8.45 6.53
N HIS A 163 22.20 8.14 6.10
CA HIS A 163 23.38 8.48 6.87
C HIS A 163 23.78 9.88 6.38
N ASP A 164 23.91 10.81 7.34
CA ASP A 164 24.75 12.03 7.35
C ASP A 164 24.01 13.36 7.64
N GLY A 165 24.51 14.08 8.65
CA GLY A 165 24.46 15.54 8.74
C GLY A 165 23.69 16.20 9.90
N GLY A 166 24.39 16.55 10.99
CA GLY A 166 24.11 17.85 11.64
C GLY A 166 24.07 17.94 13.17
N LYS A 167 25.25 18.02 13.79
CA LYS A 167 25.62 18.91 14.92
C LYS A 167 24.48 19.51 15.77
N ARG A 168 24.37 19.10 17.05
CA ARG A 168 23.74 19.94 18.08
C ARG A 168 24.55 19.95 19.39
N HIS A 169 25.43 20.96 19.45
CA HIS A 169 25.94 21.66 20.63
C HIS A 169 26.48 20.83 21.81
N GLU A 170 27.80 20.58 21.78
CA GLU A 170 28.62 20.85 22.95
C GLU A 170 28.43 22.32 23.34
N ARG A 171 27.66 22.59 24.40
CA ARG A 171 27.84 23.82 25.17
C ARG A 171 29.03 23.59 26.07
N SER A 172 30.18 24.06 25.62
CA SER A 172 31.34 24.34 26.45
C SER A 172 30.89 25.14 27.68
N SER A 173 30.98 24.51 28.85
CA SER A 173 30.93 25.17 30.15
C SER A 173 32.21 26.01 30.29
N ALA A 174 32.22 27.19 29.67
CA ALA A 174 33.20 28.22 29.96
C ALA A 174 32.83 28.88 31.29
N THR A 175 33.30 28.27 32.39
CA THR A 175 33.35 28.91 33.71
C THR A 175 34.23 30.15 33.59
N ARG A 176 33.59 31.32 33.64
CA ARG A 176 34.26 32.62 33.66
C ARG A 176 34.60 32.96 35.12
N PRO A 177 35.85 33.32 35.47
CA PRO A 177 36.23 33.67 36.83
C PRO A 177 35.74 35.08 37.15
N GLY A 178 34.92 35.23 38.18
CA GLY A 178 34.52 36.51 38.75
C GLY A 178 35.41 36.84 39.94
N GLY A 179 36.43 37.65 39.69
CA GLY A 179 37.17 38.35 40.73
C GLY A 179 36.60 39.76 40.98
N GLU A 180 36.68 40.17 42.24
CA GLU A 180 36.78 41.54 42.76
C GLU A 180 35.56 42.48 42.60
N ARG A 181 34.91 42.76 43.73
CA ARG A 181 35.10 44.00 44.50
C ARG A 181 34.58 43.86 45.92
#